data_AF-A0A0D7ATG8-F1
#
_entry.id   AF-A0A0D7ATG8-F1
#
_cell.length_a   1.000
_cell.length_b   1.000
_cell.length_c   1.000
_cell.angle_alpha   90.00
_cell.angle_beta   90.00
_cell.angle_gamma   90.00
#
_symmetry.space_group_name_H-M   'P 1'
#
loop_
_entity.id
_entity.type
_entity.pdbx_description
1 polymer ?
#
loop_
_entity_poly.entity_id
_entity_poly.type
_entity_poly.pdbx_seq_one_letter_code
_entity_poly.pdbx_strand_id
1 'polypeptide(L)'
;MELALLVLEKQTWGFEWDALLSHWVLLEAEFNFKKEGAPLPTPPSSKEAKKVGKASRPQILITWIKSARPPLEPLEQSTIERLSTKHVKGSARRAALPVPVSDAELISYINAWDNWWRFLQPSWREVDNEKLARGKWRKDWGGLKTYGKNGWLSIVCSLWWWHRALDMRPSTTEGEWASWREALSDVLWVLEGVRYYSK
;
A
#
# COMPACT_ATOMS: atom_id res chain seq x y z
N MET A 1 7.94 4.89 10.85
CA MET A 1 8.01 5.24 9.42
C MET A 1 9.42 5.02 8.92
N GLU A 2 10.43 5.50 9.66
CA GLU A 2 11.86 5.22 9.44
C GLU A 2 12.18 3.74 9.12
N LEU A 3 11.68 2.77 9.90
CA LEU A 3 11.89 1.35 9.60
C LEU A 3 11.31 0.89 8.26
N ALA A 4 10.18 1.47 7.83
CA ALA A 4 9.59 1.13 6.53
C ALA A 4 10.44 1.70 5.39
N LEU A 5 10.96 2.93 5.53
CA LEU A 5 11.86 3.53 4.54
C LEU A 5 13.13 2.71 4.37
N LEU A 6 13.78 2.31 5.47
CA LEU A 6 14.98 1.48 5.44
C LEU A 6 14.78 0.14 4.71
N VAL A 7 13.58 -0.42 4.73
CA VAL A 7 13.25 -1.66 4.03
C VAL A 7 12.95 -1.40 2.56
N LEU A 8 12.18 -0.34 2.27
CA LEU A 8 11.70 -0.02 0.93
C LEU A 8 12.82 0.53 0.03
N GLU A 9 13.69 1.38 0.57
CA GLU A 9 14.82 1.99 -0.15
C GLU A 9 15.91 0.99 -0.53
N LYS A 10 15.97 -0.17 0.14
CA LYS A 10 16.89 -1.26 -0.23
C LYS A 10 16.48 -2.00 -1.50
N GLN A 11 15.27 -1.78 -1.99
CA GLN A 11 14.76 -2.45 -3.19
C GLN A 11 14.96 -1.58 -4.43
N THR A 12 15.52 -2.16 -5.48
CA THR A 12 15.67 -1.53 -6.79
C THR A 12 14.81 -2.28 -7.80
N TRP A 13 13.57 -1.82 -8.00
CA TRP A 13 12.59 -2.47 -8.89
C TRP A 13 12.26 -1.67 -10.14
N GLY A 14 13.11 -0.68 -10.46
CA GLY A 14 12.93 0.21 -11.61
C GLY A 14 12.57 1.63 -11.20
N PHE A 15 12.63 2.52 -12.18
CA PHE A 15 12.48 3.96 -11.95
C PHE A 15 11.08 4.34 -11.45
N GLU A 16 10.02 3.60 -11.82
CA GLU A 16 8.67 3.88 -11.32
C GLU A 16 8.56 3.60 -9.82
N TRP A 17 9.24 2.57 -9.33
CA TRP A 17 9.26 2.25 -7.90
C TRP A 17 10.01 3.33 -7.11
N ASP A 18 11.18 3.73 -7.60
CA ASP A 18 12.01 4.77 -6.97
C ASP A 18 11.29 6.12 -6.97
N ALA A 19 10.61 6.46 -8.07
CA ALA A 19 9.76 7.64 -8.18
C ALA A 19 8.59 7.56 -7.19
N LEU A 20 7.91 6.42 -7.09
CA LEU A 20 6.80 6.24 -6.14
C LEU A 20 7.26 6.49 -4.70
N LEU A 21 8.39 5.89 -4.30
CA LEU A 21 8.95 6.08 -2.96
C LEU A 21 9.32 7.54 -2.70
N SER A 22 10.00 8.17 -3.67
CA SER A 22 10.40 9.58 -3.58
C SER A 22 9.19 10.51 -3.41
N HIS A 23 8.15 10.31 -4.23
CA HIS A 23 6.91 11.08 -4.12
C HIS A 23 6.20 10.82 -2.80
N TRP A 24 6.16 9.58 -2.32
CA TRP A 24 5.50 9.26 -1.06
C TRP A 24 6.21 9.92 0.14
N VAL A 25 7.54 9.84 0.19
CA VAL A 25 8.35 10.50 1.22
C VAL A 25 8.09 12.00 1.24
N LEU A 26 8.10 12.64 0.07
CA LEU A 26 7.86 14.08 -0.04
C LEU A 26 6.44 14.44 0.38
N LEU A 27 5.43 13.67 -0.03
CA LEU A 27 4.05 13.88 0.44
C LEU A 27 3.98 13.85 1.96
N GLU A 28 4.51 12.80 2.60
CA GLU A 28 4.45 12.66 4.05
C GLU A 28 5.23 13.78 4.78
N ALA A 29 6.36 14.21 4.22
CA ALA A 29 7.15 15.34 4.73
C ALA A 29 6.39 16.66 4.63
N GLU A 30 5.71 16.93 3.51
CA GLU A 30 4.86 18.12 3.32
C GLU A 30 3.73 18.20 4.35
N PHE A 31 3.23 17.06 4.83
CA PHE A 31 2.22 16.97 5.90
C PHE A 31 2.83 16.72 7.30
N ASN A 32 4.13 16.98 7.47
CA ASN A 32 4.89 16.91 8.72
C ASN A 32 4.81 15.55 9.45
N PHE A 33 4.42 14.47 8.76
CA PHE A 33 4.12 13.17 9.39
C PHE A 33 3.13 13.29 10.59
N LYS A 34 2.40 14.42 10.71
CA LYS A 34 1.68 14.86 11.92
C LYS A 34 0.18 14.97 11.67
N LYS A 35 -0.49 13.83 11.87
CA LYS A 35 -1.82 13.63 12.47
C LYS A 35 -2.07 12.13 12.36
N GLU A 36 -2.82 11.55 13.30
CA GLU A 36 -3.51 10.30 13.00
C GLU A 36 -4.48 10.62 11.85
N GLY A 37 -4.01 10.49 10.61
CA GLY A 37 -4.84 10.65 9.44
C GLY A 37 -5.97 9.62 9.49
N ALA A 38 -7.15 10.02 9.04
CA ALA A 38 -8.25 9.07 8.86
C ALA A 38 -7.73 7.90 7.99
N PRO A 39 -8.02 6.64 8.35
CA PRO A 39 -7.60 5.50 7.56
C PRO A 39 -8.17 5.60 6.15
N LEU A 40 -7.42 5.10 5.16
CA LEU A 40 -7.93 4.95 3.79
C LEU A 40 -9.30 4.25 3.82
N PRO A 41 -10.33 4.81 3.17
CA PRO A 41 -11.67 4.25 3.22
C PRO A 41 -11.73 2.91 2.48
N THR A 42 -12.80 2.16 2.74
CA THR A 42 -13.04 0.87 2.09
C THR A 42 -14.44 0.69 1.57
N PRO A 43 -14.62 -0.14 0.53
CA PRO A 43 -15.93 -0.54 0.11
C PRO A 43 -16.66 -1.20 1.29
N PRO A 44 -17.92 -0.83 1.57
CA PRO A 44 -18.68 -1.45 2.64
C PRO A 44 -18.91 -2.93 2.31
N SER A 45 -18.51 -3.83 3.22
CA SER A 45 -18.62 -5.29 3.04
C SER A 45 -20.02 -5.84 3.32
N SER A 46 -20.91 -5.05 3.94
CA SER A 46 -22.31 -5.42 4.21
C SER A 46 -23.25 -4.20 4.26
N LYS A 47 -24.57 -4.43 4.24
CA LYS A 47 -25.58 -3.39 4.42
C LYS A 47 -25.48 -2.71 5.80
N GLU A 48 -25.05 -3.45 6.81
CA GLU A 48 -24.79 -2.94 8.18
C GLU A 48 -23.50 -2.12 8.24
N ALA A 49 -22.45 -2.50 7.48
CA ALA A 49 -21.21 -1.73 7.39
C ALA A 49 -21.44 -0.34 6.77
N LYS A 50 -22.40 -0.21 5.83
CA LYS A 50 -22.87 1.10 5.31
C LYS A 50 -23.44 2.00 6.41
N LYS A 51 -24.08 1.44 7.44
CA LYS A 51 -24.73 2.19 8.52
C LYS A 51 -23.77 2.70 9.60
N VAL A 52 -22.62 2.04 9.78
CA VAL A 52 -21.67 2.33 10.88
C VAL A 52 -20.43 3.09 10.39
N GLY A 53 -20.24 3.25 9.07
CA GLY A 53 -19.14 4.05 8.52
C GLY A 53 -17.73 3.52 8.86
N LYS A 54 -17.60 2.23 9.22
CA LYS A 54 -16.30 1.63 9.54
C LYS A 54 -15.52 1.34 8.26
N ALA A 55 -14.80 2.36 7.81
CA ALA A 55 -13.76 2.30 6.80
C ALA A 55 -12.57 1.48 7.31
N SER A 56 -12.53 0.18 7.01
CA SER A 56 -11.40 -0.69 7.36
C SER A 56 -10.94 -1.47 6.14
N ARG A 57 -9.65 -1.35 5.82
CA ARG A 57 -8.93 -2.07 4.73
C ARG A 57 -9.41 -3.53 4.60
N PRO A 58 -9.53 -4.09 3.37
CA PRO A 58 -9.80 -5.52 3.21
C PRO A 58 -8.88 -6.38 4.08
N GLN A 59 -9.47 -7.35 4.76
CA GLN A 59 -8.77 -8.14 5.77
C GLN A 59 -7.55 -8.87 5.19
N ILE A 60 -7.62 -9.34 3.94
CA ILE A 60 -6.48 -9.99 3.27
C ILE A 60 -5.28 -9.04 3.13
N LEU A 61 -5.49 -7.77 2.77
CA LEU A 61 -4.42 -6.77 2.70
C LEU A 61 -3.85 -6.46 4.09
N ILE A 62 -4.72 -6.40 5.11
CA ILE A 62 -4.27 -6.24 6.51
C ILE A 62 -3.40 -7.42 6.93
N THR A 63 -3.83 -8.64 6.63
CA THR A 63 -3.09 -9.86 6.93
C THR A 63 -1.75 -9.84 6.22
N TRP A 64 -1.69 -9.51 4.93
CA TRP A 64 -0.43 -9.43 4.18
C TRP A 64 0.49 -8.36 4.76
N ILE A 65 0.02 -7.13 4.96
CA ILE A 65 0.83 -6.05 5.53
C ILE A 65 1.33 -6.38 6.95
N LYS A 66 0.53 -7.09 7.78
CA LYS A 66 0.90 -7.42 9.16
C LYS A 66 1.75 -8.67 9.29
N SER A 67 1.42 -9.72 8.56
CA SER A 67 1.99 -11.07 8.70
C SER A 67 3.17 -11.28 7.80
N ALA A 68 3.28 -10.55 6.70
CA ALA A 68 4.38 -10.80 5.80
C ALA A 68 5.66 -10.07 6.23
N ARG A 69 5.64 -9.08 7.16
CA ARG A 69 6.80 -8.23 7.57
C ARG A 69 8.14 -8.88 7.23
N PRO A 70 9.02 -8.24 6.43
CA PRO A 70 10.29 -8.85 6.07
C PRO A 70 10.89 -9.44 7.32
N PRO A 71 11.41 -10.69 7.29
CA PRO A 71 12.33 -11.07 8.35
C PRO A 71 13.28 -9.90 8.42
N LEU A 72 13.36 -9.26 9.59
CA LEU A 72 14.42 -8.33 9.83
C LEU A 72 15.66 -9.24 9.75
N GLU A 73 16.20 -9.44 8.55
CA GLU A 73 17.63 -9.65 8.32
C GLU A 73 18.27 -8.80 9.40
N PRO A 74 19.03 -9.40 10.34
CA PRO A 74 19.37 -8.77 11.60
C PRO A 74 19.91 -7.38 11.27
N LEU A 75 19.02 -6.39 11.37
CA LEU A 75 19.38 -4.99 11.32
C LEU A 75 20.39 -4.93 12.44
N GLU A 76 21.65 -4.61 12.10
CA GLU A 76 22.76 -4.63 13.05
C GLU A 76 22.23 -4.19 14.40
N GLN A 77 22.46 -4.99 15.46
CA GLN A 77 21.85 -4.83 16.78
C GLN A 77 21.76 -3.35 17.23
N SER A 78 22.76 -2.55 16.85
CA SER A 78 22.85 -1.09 17.01
C SER A 78 21.65 -0.27 16.49
N THR A 79 21.06 -0.66 15.36
CA THR A 79 19.89 0.01 14.75
C THR A 79 18.60 -0.34 15.48
N ILE A 80 18.48 -1.58 15.95
CA ILE A 80 17.34 -2.04 16.75
C ILE A 80 17.37 -1.38 18.14
N GLU A 81 18.54 -1.31 18.78
CA GLU A 81 18.71 -0.66 20.10
C GLU A 81 18.38 0.84 20.07
N ARG A 82 18.79 1.55 19.01
CA ARG A 82 18.43 2.97 18.83
C ARG A 82 16.92 3.19 18.68
N LEU A 83 16.20 2.24 18.11
CA LEU A 83 14.75 2.32 17.87
C LEU A 83 13.90 1.73 19.01
N SER A 84 14.50 1.00 19.96
CA SER A 84 13.82 0.21 21.00
C SER A 84 13.76 0.89 22.39
N THR A 85 13.82 2.22 22.46
CA THR A 85 13.65 2.93 23.75
C THR A 85 12.19 3.13 24.17
N LYS A 86 11.22 2.51 23.49
CA LYS A 86 9.81 2.55 23.89
C LYS A 86 9.24 1.14 24.03
N HIS A 87 8.96 0.77 25.28
CA HIS A 87 8.29 -0.47 25.68
C HIS A 87 7.05 -0.77 24.81
N VAL A 88 7.13 -1.79 23.95
CA VAL A 88 5.95 -2.36 23.30
C VAL A 88 5.66 -3.70 23.97
N LYS A 89 4.63 -3.73 24.82
CA LYS A 89 4.11 -4.96 25.44
C LYS A 89 3.74 -5.97 24.35
N GLY A 90 4.17 -7.22 24.56
CA GLY A 90 4.13 -8.31 23.60
C GLY A 90 2.76 -8.52 22.95
N SER A 91 2.67 -8.18 21.67
CA SER A 91 1.70 -8.80 20.77
C SER A 91 2.29 -10.14 20.35
N ALA A 92 1.55 -11.23 20.55
CA ALA A 92 1.87 -12.55 20.01
C ALA A 92 2.37 -12.40 18.56
N ARG A 93 3.53 -13.01 18.25
CA ARG A 93 4.03 -13.11 16.87
C ARG A 93 2.96 -13.83 16.06
N ARG A 94 2.19 -13.06 15.27
CA ARG A 94 1.24 -13.63 14.31
C ARG A 94 2.04 -14.55 13.40
N ALA A 95 1.50 -15.74 13.10
CA ALA A 95 2.11 -16.65 12.16
C ALA A 95 2.44 -15.89 10.86
N ALA A 96 3.70 -15.96 10.44
CA ALA A 96 4.12 -15.37 9.18
C ALA A 96 3.31 -16.02 8.06
N LEU A 97 2.99 -15.26 7.01
CA LEU A 97 2.37 -15.85 5.83
C LEU A 97 3.32 -16.91 5.27
N PRO A 98 2.82 -18.11 4.92
CA PRO A 98 3.65 -19.11 4.28
C PRO A 98 4.15 -18.55 2.94
N VAL A 99 5.45 -18.64 2.72
CA VAL A 99 6.13 -18.24 1.48
C VAL A 99 6.72 -19.51 0.86
N PRO A 100 6.56 -19.76 -0.46
CA PRO A 100 5.80 -18.95 -1.41
C PRO A 100 4.28 -19.01 -1.16
N VAL A 101 3.58 -17.90 -1.43
CA VAL A 101 2.11 -17.85 -1.37
C VAL A 101 1.51 -18.69 -2.50
N SER A 102 0.35 -19.30 -2.27
CA SER A 102 -0.33 -20.07 -3.32
C SER A 102 -0.94 -19.18 -4.40
N ASP A 103 -1.18 -19.75 -5.59
CA ASP A 103 -1.83 -19.06 -6.70
C ASP A 103 -3.22 -18.51 -6.30
N ALA A 104 -4.01 -19.31 -5.58
CA ALA A 104 -5.33 -18.92 -5.10
C ALA A 104 -5.28 -17.73 -4.11
N GLU A 105 -4.28 -17.69 -3.23
CA GLU A 105 -4.08 -16.58 -2.31
C GLU A 105 -3.64 -15.31 -3.03
N LEU A 106 -2.75 -15.42 -4.01
CA LEU A 106 -2.32 -14.28 -4.80
C LEU A 106 -3.49 -13.71 -5.62
N ILE A 107 -4.26 -14.55 -6.32
CA ILE A 107 -5.45 -14.12 -7.07
C ILE A 107 -6.43 -13.40 -6.14
N SER A 108 -6.69 -13.96 -4.97
CA SER A 108 -7.56 -13.35 -3.95
C SER A 108 -7.04 -11.99 -3.49
N TYR A 109 -5.73 -11.88 -3.30
CA TYR A 109 -5.07 -10.64 -2.93
C TYR A 109 -5.19 -9.57 -4.02
N ILE A 110 -4.87 -9.91 -5.27
CA ILE A 110 -4.94 -8.99 -6.42
C ILE A 110 -6.37 -8.47 -6.60
N ASN A 111 -7.36 -9.36 -6.56
CA ASN A 111 -8.78 -8.98 -6.68
C ASN A 111 -9.21 -8.05 -5.53
N ALA A 112 -8.79 -8.34 -4.30
CA ALA A 112 -9.09 -7.48 -3.15
C ALA A 112 -8.39 -6.12 -3.24
N TRP A 113 -7.16 -6.10 -3.77
CA TRP A 113 -6.38 -4.89 -3.99
C TRP A 113 -7.01 -4.01 -5.06
N ASP A 114 -7.36 -4.57 -6.23
CA ASP A 114 -7.98 -3.84 -7.34
C ASP A 114 -9.32 -3.21 -6.93
N ASN A 115 -10.19 -4.00 -6.28
CA ASN A 115 -11.47 -3.49 -5.76
C ASN A 115 -11.28 -2.36 -4.74
N TRP A 116 -10.30 -2.49 -3.84
CA TRP A 116 -10.00 -1.45 -2.86
C TRP A 116 -9.44 -0.21 -3.54
N TRP A 117 -8.49 -0.38 -4.47
CA TRP A 117 -7.87 0.72 -5.19
C TRP A 117 -8.87 1.51 -6.01
N ARG A 118 -9.76 0.83 -6.76
CA ARG A 118 -10.87 1.44 -7.49
C ARG A 118 -11.81 2.22 -6.59
N PHE A 119 -12.17 1.67 -5.44
CA PHE A 119 -13.04 2.35 -4.47
C PHE A 119 -12.42 3.63 -3.91
N LEU A 120 -11.09 3.68 -3.78
CA LEU A 120 -10.38 4.88 -3.34
C LEU A 120 -10.38 6.00 -4.39
N GLN A 121 -10.61 5.66 -5.67
CA GLN A 121 -10.50 6.64 -6.73
C GLN A 121 -11.65 7.65 -6.69
N PRO A 122 -11.37 8.92 -7.00
CA PRO A 122 -12.41 9.92 -7.10
C PRO A 122 -13.28 9.66 -8.34
N SER A 123 -14.56 10.01 -8.26
CA SER A 123 -15.56 9.74 -9.32
C SER A 123 -15.21 10.35 -10.68
N TRP A 124 -14.44 11.44 -10.72
CA TRP A 124 -14.02 12.05 -11.99
C TRP A 124 -12.98 11.22 -12.76
N ARG A 125 -12.40 10.19 -12.12
CA ARG A 125 -11.46 9.26 -12.74
C ARG A 125 -12.16 8.08 -13.40
N GLU A 126 -13.44 7.91 -13.11
CA GLU A 126 -14.28 6.85 -13.66
C GLU A 126 -14.68 7.21 -15.10
N VAL A 127 -14.32 6.35 -16.06
CA VAL A 127 -14.77 6.44 -17.47
C VAL A 127 -15.03 5.00 -17.97
N ASP A 128 -16.02 4.87 -18.84
CA ASP A 128 -16.57 3.63 -19.44
C ASP A 128 -15.56 2.48 -19.66
N ASN A 129 -16.03 1.25 -19.41
CA ASN A 129 -15.33 -0.03 -19.61
C ASN A 129 -14.25 -0.39 -18.57
N GLU A 130 -14.58 -0.25 -17.29
CA GLU A 130 -13.91 -0.92 -16.16
C GLU A 130 -12.42 -0.56 -15.92
N LYS A 131 -11.87 0.46 -16.60
CA LYS A 131 -10.47 0.88 -16.42
C LYS A 131 -10.38 2.31 -15.91
N LEU A 132 -9.50 2.52 -14.92
CA LEU A 132 -9.23 3.83 -14.35
C LEU A 132 -8.49 4.71 -15.37
N ALA A 133 -9.07 5.85 -15.72
CA ALA A 133 -8.45 6.75 -16.68
C ALA A 133 -7.25 7.50 -16.06
N ARG A 134 -6.19 7.67 -16.84
CA ARG A 134 -5.06 8.58 -16.55
C ARG A 134 -5.20 9.87 -17.37
N GLY A 135 -6.27 10.61 -17.09
CA GLY A 135 -6.65 11.82 -17.82
C GLY A 135 -5.98 13.09 -17.28
N LYS A 136 -6.70 14.23 -17.30
CA LYS A 136 -6.24 15.44 -16.61
C LYS A 136 -6.57 15.34 -15.12
N TRP A 137 -5.60 15.65 -14.26
CA TRP A 137 -5.82 15.74 -12.82
C TRP A 137 -6.87 16.81 -12.46
N ARG A 138 -7.63 16.56 -11.39
CA ARG A 138 -8.58 17.52 -10.80
C ARG A 138 -8.24 17.73 -9.32
N LYS A 139 -8.76 18.81 -8.72
CA LYS A 139 -8.44 19.21 -7.33
C LYS A 139 -9.03 18.30 -6.24
N ASP A 140 -10.12 17.61 -6.55
CA ASP A 140 -10.84 16.81 -5.58
C ASP A 140 -10.40 15.34 -5.57
N TRP A 141 -9.37 15.03 -4.79
CA TRP A 141 -8.88 13.66 -4.61
C TRP A 141 -9.66 12.82 -3.59
N GLY A 142 -10.74 13.36 -3.00
CA GLY A 142 -11.61 12.64 -2.07
C GLY A 142 -10.84 11.88 -0.97
N GLY A 143 -11.10 10.57 -0.87
CA GLY A 143 -10.54 9.67 0.14
C GLY A 143 -9.02 9.43 0.05
N LEU A 144 -8.36 9.91 -1.01
CA LEU A 144 -6.90 9.81 -1.19
C LEU A 144 -6.14 10.97 -0.53
N LYS A 145 -6.84 11.98 0.02
CA LYS A 145 -6.27 13.02 0.89
C LYS A 145 -5.99 12.48 2.31
N THR A 146 -5.43 11.28 2.42
CA THR A 146 -5.08 10.62 3.69
C THR A 146 -3.58 10.40 3.75
N TYR A 147 -3.00 10.53 4.94
CA TYR A 147 -1.54 10.47 5.18
C TYR A 147 -1.22 9.76 6.49
N GLY A 148 0.04 9.38 6.69
CA GLY A 148 0.50 8.67 7.87
C GLY A 148 0.30 7.15 7.80
N LYS A 149 0.34 6.49 8.97
CA LYS A 149 0.43 5.01 9.08
C LYS A 149 -0.67 4.25 8.35
N ASN A 150 -1.86 4.86 8.21
CA ASN A 150 -3.02 4.25 7.55
C ASN A 150 -3.36 4.89 6.20
N GLY A 151 -2.53 5.83 5.72
CA GLY A 151 -2.63 6.49 4.42
C GLY A 151 -1.78 5.81 3.35
N TRP A 152 -1.05 6.60 2.57
CA TRP A 152 -0.24 6.16 1.42
C TRP A 152 0.79 5.07 1.73
N LEU A 153 1.40 5.07 2.93
CA LEU A 153 2.31 4.00 3.35
C LEU A 153 1.70 2.61 3.16
N SER A 154 0.40 2.49 3.36
CA SER A 154 -0.29 1.21 3.22
C SER A 154 -0.44 0.75 1.78
N ILE A 155 -0.61 1.68 0.84
CA ILE A 155 -0.64 1.38 -0.60
C ILE A 155 0.77 0.95 -1.03
N VAL A 156 1.79 1.70 -0.62
CA VAL A 156 3.21 1.35 -0.89
C VAL A 156 3.57 -0.03 -0.33
N CYS A 157 3.21 -0.32 0.93
CA CYS A 157 3.43 -1.66 1.50
C CYS A 157 2.67 -2.75 0.76
N SER A 158 1.47 -2.47 0.25
CA SER A 158 0.69 -3.46 -0.50
C SER A 158 1.32 -3.79 -1.87
N LEU A 159 1.84 -2.79 -2.58
CA LEU A 159 2.58 -3.02 -3.83
C LEU A 159 3.90 -3.75 -3.57
N TRP A 160 4.58 -3.41 -2.47
CA TRP A 160 5.79 -4.09 -2.04
C TRP A 160 5.56 -5.58 -1.79
N TRP A 161 4.48 -5.91 -1.06
CA TRP A 161 4.12 -7.29 -0.79
C TRP A 161 3.73 -8.07 -2.03
N TRP A 162 3.00 -7.42 -2.94
CA TRP A 162 2.64 -8.03 -4.21
C TRP A 162 3.91 -8.40 -5.00
N HIS A 163 4.86 -7.47 -5.17
CA HIS A 163 6.12 -7.78 -5.85
C HIS A 163 6.85 -8.94 -5.18
N ARG A 164 6.98 -8.95 -3.85
CA ARG A 164 7.67 -10.03 -3.13
C ARG A 164 6.98 -11.39 -3.32
N ALA A 165 5.65 -11.41 -3.34
CA ALA A 165 4.90 -12.63 -3.62
C ALA A 165 5.16 -13.16 -5.03
N LEU A 166 5.31 -12.29 -6.03
CA LEU A 166 5.68 -12.65 -7.40
C LEU A 166 7.12 -13.18 -7.46
N ASP A 167 8.06 -12.45 -6.87
CA ASP A 167 9.49 -12.78 -6.85
C ASP A 167 9.79 -14.14 -6.17
N MET A 168 9.00 -14.50 -5.15
CA MET A 168 9.16 -15.76 -4.41
C MET A 168 8.47 -16.96 -5.08
N ARG A 169 7.55 -16.74 -6.02
CA ARG A 169 6.77 -17.80 -6.67
C ARG A 169 7.48 -18.30 -7.93
N PRO A 170 7.84 -19.60 -8.01
CA PRO A 170 8.42 -20.16 -9.23
C PRO A 170 7.43 -20.23 -10.38
N SER A 171 6.12 -20.22 -10.09
CA SER A 171 5.03 -20.23 -11.08
C SER A 171 4.68 -18.84 -11.61
N THR A 172 5.42 -17.80 -11.24
CA THR A 172 5.05 -16.44 -11.64
C THR A 172 5.19 -16.22 -13.14
N THR A 173 4.17 -15.59 -13.72
CA THR A 173 4.07 -15.33 -15.15
C THR A 173 4.35 -13.86 -15.49
N GLU A 174 4.75 -13.59 -16.73
CA GLU A 174 4.88 -12.20 -17.23
C GLU A 174 3.58 -11.40 -17.16
N GLY A 175 2.42 -12.07 -17.27
CA GLY A 175 1.12 -11.42 -17.11
C GLY A 175 0.88 -10.90 -15.69
N GLU A 176 1.31 -11.65 -14.67
CA GLU A 176 1.24 -11.20 -13.27
C GLU A 176 2.21 -10.04 -13.01
N TRP A 177 3.43 -10.09 -13.58
CA TRP A 177 4.37 -8.97 -13.52
C TRP A 177 3.84 -7.72 -14.21
N ALA A 178 3.21 -7.87 -15.38
CA ALA A 178 2.56 -6.76 -16.08
C ALA A 178 1.43 -6.16 -15.24
N SER A 179 0.61 -6.99 -14.58
CA SER A 179 -0.45 -6.52 -13.67
C SER A 179 0.11 -5.70 -12.50
N TRP A 180 1.21 -6.14 -11.89
CA TRP A 180 1.89 -5.37 -10.84
C TRP A 180 2.47 -4.05 -11.37
N ARG A 181 3.11 -4.05 -12.54
CA ARG A 181 3.65 -2.83 -13.17
C ARG A 181 2.56 -1.82 -13.51
N GLU A 182 1.41 -2.26 -14.03
CA GLU A 182 0.26 -1.40 -14.28
C GLU A 182 -0.27 -0.79 -12.97
N ALA A 183 -0.42 -1.59 -11.91
CA ALA A 183 -0.81 -1.10 -10.60
C ALA A 183 0.18 -0.07 -10.03
N LEU A 184 1.49 -0.32 -10.15
CA LEU A 184 2.55 0.61 -9.74
C LEU A 184 2.46 1.93 -10.51
N SER A 185 2.37 1.87 -11.84
CA SER A 185 2.27 3.03 -12.72
C SER A 185 1.03 3.87 -12.39
N ASP A 186 -0.09 3.21 -12.09
CA ASP A 186 -1.33 3.84 -11.71
C ASP A 186 -1.23 4.59 -10.36
N VAL A 187 -0.67 3.92 -9.36
CA VAL A 187 -0.47 4.48 -8.02
C VAL A 187 0.50 5.67 -8.06
N LEU A 188 1.59 5.58 -8.83
CA LEU A 188 2.52 6.67 -9.04
C LEU A 188 1.81 7.90 -9.62
N TRP A 189 1.06 7.71 -10.71
CA TRP A 189 0.31 8.77 -11.37
C TRP A 189 -0.70 9.46 -10.43
N VAL A 190 -1.39 8.69 -9.59
CA VAL A 190 -2.32 9.25 -8.59
C VAL A 190 -1.55 10.02 -7.52
N LEU A 191 -0.44 9.49 -7.02
CA LEU A 191 0.36 10.15 -5.98
C LEU A 191 0.94 11.48 -6.45
N GLU A 192 1.43 11.53 -7.68
CA GLU A 192 1.85 12.78 -8.34
C GLU A 192 0.70 13.78 -8.39
N GLY A 193 -0.47 13.35 -8.84
CA GLY A 193 -1.66 14.19 -8.90
C GLY A 193 -2.10 14.71 -7.53
N VAL A 194 -2.09 13.87 -6.50
CA VAL A 194 -2.38 14.26 -5.12
C VAL A 194 -1.38 15.32 -4.64
N ARG A 195 -0.08 15.15 -4.91
CA ARG A 195 0.95 16.12 -4.49
C ARG A 195 0.84 17.47 -5.20
N TYR A 196 0.64 17.44 -6.51
CA TYR A 196 0.73 18.65 -7.34
C TYR A 196 -0.60 19.40 -7.47
N TYR A 197 -1.73 18.70 -7.37
CA TYR A 197 -3.06 19.28 -7.65
C TYR A 197 -4.02 19.26 -6.44
N SER A 198 -3.58 18.81 -5.26
CA SER A 198 -4.37 18.93 -4.03
C SER A 198 -4.10 20.22 -3.23
N LYS A 199 -3.19 21.08 -3.68
CA LYS A 199 -2.89 22.38 -3.05
C LYS A 199 -3.88 23.48 -3.43
#